data_AF-A0A9W6G4E4-F1
#
_entry.id   AF-A0A9W6G4E4-F1
#
_cell.length_a   1.000
_cell.length_b   1.000
_cell.length_c   1.000
_cell.angle_alpha   90.00
_cell.angle_beta   90.00
_cell.angle_gamma   90.00
#
_symmetry.space_group_name_H-M   'P 1'
#
loop_
_entity.id
_entity.type
_entity.pdbx_description
1 polymer ?
#
loop_
_entity_poly.entity_id
_entity_poly.type
_entity_poly.pdbx_seq_one_letter_code
_entity_poly.pdbx_strand_id
1 'polypeptide(L)'
;MNKDIRLHGHIDDRIEYYAIVAGEDAHRRYFFNAAESNGAQLRFFSPGNEFVIGRGGIRHAGNGGSFCEYMFGVDQPMTDLAKGDVINRLVVYGARSGDEGGTLHFSEQTGGELGFDKIFFDGNAVANYFFFLASERLGTSLRQQQTAMVRAVGKALKRSPAVGAHDENTLIDEVLGLLNDPGALFFLFKLVNIHHREYYDTFRSLYFASKKISDEDFAGLSAIAERHNIDRYQQERIRIDVMYKHPANRRIVDEYKNILIGCHLKGEISALENARLTRLKTLSVRNKIPGALFYALDDMLKKDKKIGGTEEHESIAETRQILEGLFLRERDIESAIDREDMVRLLFAKKRAAEVRDHTFEEILLDASKGCDERIRDGGNLSLLEGFSHIITYFDRFDATSQAVNQLAFMETVRISEEMIRSLLGNRSAFEELRPGLFTEIFIDGILENKYLGRYGRRKVTALVAGLRLIEENRLTVAALLDELLAIDREERLAIALLNHVRDRIRNFYSNYATRDDQATMKREVTEDLRKRKIITDTIPARLFDETIVTIKKEAVYLHSLLPQIIGKKDSVLREDFLENSGLDRFYVEELEREYFELNRLDLEQLYQIRKGLS
;
A
#
# COMPACT_ATOMS: atom_id res chain seq x y z
N MET A 1 25.41 16.90 -40.82
CA MET A 1 24.76 15.76 -41.49
C MET A 1 25.86 14.93 -42.12
N ASN A 2 26.11 13.74 -41.58
CA ASN A 2 27.12 12.83 -42.11
C ASN A 2 26.67 12.29 -43.47
N LYS A 3 27.60 12.04 -44.39
CA LYS A 3 27.30 11.39 -45.68
C LYS A 3 27.20 9.89 -45.44
N ASP A 4 26.23 9.24 -46.07
CA ASP A 4 26.03 7.80 -45.95
C ASP A 4 25.61 7.14 -47.28
N ILE A 5 25.82 5.83 -47.34
CA ILE A 5 25.32 4.95 -48.39
C ILE A 5 24.35 3.98 -47.73
N ARG A 6 23.17 3.80 -48.33
CA ARG A 6 22.15 2.85 -47.87
C ARG A 6 21.85 1.85 -48.98
N LEU A 7 22.05 0.57 -48.70
CA LEU A 7 21.47 -0.52 -49.46
C LEU A 7 20.27 -1.07 -48.68
N HIS A 8 19.17 -1.25 -49.39
CA HIS A 8 17.96 -1.89 -48.88
C HIS A 8 17.59 -3.02 -49.83
N GLY A 9 17.24 -4.17 -49.28
CA GLY A 9 16.75 -5.29 -50.05
C GLY A 9 16.05 -6.34 -49.19
N HIS A 10 15.63 -7.42 -49.85
CA HIS A 10 15.00 -8.57 -49.23
C HIS A 10 15.88 -9.79 -49.45
N ILE A 11 16.06 -10.62 -48.42
CA ILE A 11 16.80 -11.88 -48.51
C ILE A 11 15.87 -12.96 -49.06
N ASP A 12 14.67 -13.00 -48.50
CA ASP A 12 13.55 -13.85 -48.87
C ASP A 12 12.23 -13.09 -48.61
N ASP A 13 11.11 -13.80 -48.61
CA ASP A 13 9.79 -13.28 -48.31
C ASP A 13 9.58 -12.92 -46.82
N ARG A 14 10.53 -13.24 -45.94
CA ARG A 14 10.44 -13.02 -44.50
C ARG A 14 11.37 -11.92 -43.99
N ILE A 15 12.58 -11.80 -44.55
CA ILE A 15 13.65 -10.96 -44.02
C ILE A 15 13.99 -9.80 -44.95
N GLU A 16 13.76 -8.60 -44.44
CA GLU A 16 14.18 -7.33 -45.03
C GLU A 16 15.49 -6.88 -44.37
N TYR A 17 16.44 -6.37 -45.15
CA TYR A 17 17.72 -5.88 -44.64
C TYR A 17 18.00 -4.44 -45.09
N TYR A 18 18.63 -3.69 -44.20
CA TYR A 18 19.20 -2.38 -44.48
C TYR A 18 20.68 -2.42 -44.12
N ALA A 19 21.54 -2.06 -45.05
CA ALA A 19 22.98 -1.94 -44.85
C ALA A 19 23.39 -0.49 -45.09
N ILE A 20 23.86 0.16 -44.04
CA ILE A 20 24.18 1.58 -44.02
C ILE A 20 25.66 1.75 -43.71
N VAL A 21 26.35 2.55 -44.51
CA VAL A 21 27.75 2.91 -44.29
C VAL A 21 27.85 4.42 -44.23
N ALA A 22 28.13 4.94 -43.05
CA ALA A 22 28.14 6.37 -42.75
C ALA A 22 29.53 6.85 -42.33
N GLY A 23 29.91 8.04 -42.80
CA GLY A 23 31.18 8.68 -42.45
C GLY A 23 31.71 9.56 -43.58
N GLU A 24 32.81 10.27 -43.34
CA GLU A 24 33.42 11.11 -44.35
C GLU A 24 33.98 10.25 -45.50
N ASP A 25 33.67 10.63 -46.73
CA ASP A 25 34.05 9.90 -47.94
C ASP A 25 33.69 8.39 -47.96
N ALA A 26 32.60 8.00 -47.29
CA ALA A 26 32.11 6.61 -47.25
C ALA A 26 32.04 5.95 -48.65
N HIS A 27 31.65 6.71 -49.67
CA HIS A 27 31.60 6.27 -51.07
C HIS A 27 32.93 5.80 -51.68
N ARG A 28 34.08 6.19 -51.11
CA ARG A 28 35.41 5.79 -51.59
C ARG A 28 36.01 4.61 -50.83
N ARG A 29 35.46 4.30 -49.65
CA ARG A 29 36.04 3.37 -48.67
C ARG A 29 35.11 2.20 -48.32
N TYR A 30 33.96 2.15 -48.99
CA TYR A 30 32.98 1.07 -48.93
C TYR A 30 33.42 -0.11 -49.80
N PHE A 31 33.50 -1.30 -49.22
CA PHE A 31 33.74 -2.53 -49.97
C PHE A 31 32.55 -3.47 -49.86
N PHE A 32 32.01 -3.83 -51.02
CA PHE A 32 30.86 -4.70 -51.16
C PHE A 32 31.04 -5.69 -52.29
N ASN A 33 30.58 -6.91 -52.05
CA ASN A 33 30.55 -7.95 -53.06
C ASN A 33 29.20 -8.67 -52.98
N ALA A 34 28.50 -8.72 -54.10
CA ALA A 34 27.33 -9.57 -54.31
C ALA A 34 27.76 -10.75 -55.18
N ALA A 35 27.81 -11.95 -54.60
CA ALA A 35 28.08 -13.15 -55.37
C ALA A 35 26.81 -13.58 -56.12
N GLU A 36 26.82 -13.55 -57.45
CA GLU A 36 25.66 -13.89 -58.31
C GLU A 36 25.50 -15.41 -58.59
N SER A 37 26.43 -16.26 -58.15
CA SER A 37 26.36 -17.72 -58.33
C SER A 37 25.86 -18.47 -57.08
N ASN A 38 25.21 -19.62 -57.30
CA ASN A 38 24.47 -20.46 -56.34
C ASN A 38 24.75 -20.18 -54.85
N GLY A 39 23.86 -19.37 -54.26
CA GLY A 39 23.93 -18.93 -52.87
C GLY A 39 24.22 -17.43 -52.75
N ALA A 40 23.36 -16.59 -53.33
CA ALA A 40 23.45 -15.13 -53.26
C ALA A 40 23.79 -14.66 -51.84
N GLN A 41 24.99 -14.11 -51.68
CA GLN A 41 25.53 -13.60 -50.43
C GLN A 41 25.94 -12.16 -50.63
N LEU A 42 25.57 -11.31 -49.67
CA LEU A 42 25.96 -9.92 -49.62
C LEU A 42 27.08 -9.77 -48.60
N ARG A 43 28.27 -9.44 -49.07
CA ARG A 43 29.47 -9.32 -48.24
C ARG A 43 29.89 -7.87 -48.12
N PHE A 44 30.00 -7.41 -46.88
CA PHE A 44 30.46 -6.08 -46.50
C PHE A 44 31.74 -6.23 -45.69
N PHE A 45 32.77 -5.46 -46.01
CA PHE A 45 34.05 -5.58 -45.32
C PHE A 45 34.82 -4.27 -45.22
N SER A 46 35.67 -4.20 -44.21
CA SER A 46 36.71 -3.19 -44.03
C SER A 46 37.96 -3.91 -43.51
N PRO A 47 39.14 -3.26 -43.43
CA PRO A 47 40.30 -3.87 -42.80
C PRO A 47 39.95 -4.44 -41.41
N GLY A 48 40.15 -5.74 -41.22
CA GLY A 48 39.88 -6.45 -39.96
C GLY A 48 38.41 -6.74 -39.63
N ASN A 49 37.44 -6.33 -40.46
CA ASN A 49 36.01 -6.56 -40.22
C ASN A 49 35.30 -7.13 -41.44
N GLU A 50 34.38 -8.06 -41.20
CA GLU A 50 33.55 -8.68 -42.23
C GLU A 50 32.15 -8.94 -41.69
N PHE A 51 31.15 -8.64 -42.51
CA PHE A 51 29.76 -9.00 -42.28
C PHE A 51 29.16 -9.55 -43.57
N VAL A 52 28.61 -10.76 -43.51
CA VAL A 52 28.00 -11.45 -44.64
C VAL A 52 26.56 -11.76 -44.31
N ILE A 53 25.66 -11.39 -45.23
CA ILE A 53 24.26 -11.76 -45.20
C ILE A 53 24.06 -12.87 -46.24
N GLY A 54 23.65 -14.05 -45.79
CA GLY A 54 23.34 -15.20 -46.65
C GLY A 54 21.88 -15.63 -46.53
N ARG A 55 21.52 -16.72 -47.22
CA ARG A 55 20.13 -17.23 -47.26
C ARG A 55 19.59 -17.72 -45.91
N GLY A 56 20.44 -18.29 -45.07
CA GLY A 56 20.02 -18.88 -43.79
C GLY A 56 20.30 -18.01 -42.57
N GLY A 57 21.05 -16.91 -42.73
CA GLY A 57 21.54 -16.13 -41.61
C GLY A 57 22.68 -15.19 -41.97
N ILE A 58 23.42 -14.79 -40.94
CA ILE A 58 24.57 -13.90 -41.06
C ILE A 58 25.86 -14.59 -40.61
N ARG A 59 26.98 -14.15 -41.16
CA ARG A 59 28.33 -14.48 -40.70
C ARG A 59 29.08 -13.19 -40.42
N HIS A 60 29.77 -13.11 -39.28
CA HIS A 60 30.48 -11.92 -38.86
C HIS A 60 31.91 -12.25 -38.41
N ALA A 61 32.81 -11.28 -38.53
CA ALA A 61 34.13 -11.28 -37.92
C ALA A 61 34.61 -9.84 -37.70
N GLY A 62 35.40 -9.61 -36.65
CA GLY A 62 36.00 -8.30 -36.37
C GLY A 62 35.51 -7.65 -35.08
N ASN A 63 35.66 -6.34 -34.98
CA ASN A 63 35.53 -5.58 -33.74
C ASN A 63 34.08 -5.27 -33.34
N GLY A 64 33.13 -5.64 -34.18
CA GLY A 64 31.72 -5.26 -34.06
C GLY A 64 30.90 -6.02 -33.02
N GLY A 65 29.58 -5.90 -33.19
CA GLY A 65 28.60 -6.55 -32.35
C GLY A 65 27.18 -6.44 -32.88
N SER A 66 26.22 -6.80 -32.04
CA SER A 66 24.79 -6.68 -32.29
C SER A 66 24.10 -5.90 -31.17
N PHE A 67 23.05 -5.17 -31.51
CA PHE A 67 22.20 -4.54 -30.52
C PHE A 67 20.73 -4.46 -30.97
N CYS A 68 19.83 -4.42 -30.00
CA CYS A 68 18.40 -4.28 -30.24
C CYS A 68 17.72 -3.73 -28.98
N GLU A 69 16.52 -3.16 -29.12
CA GLU A 69 15.70 -2.82 -27.96
C GLU A 69 15.28 -4.11 -27.23
N TYR A 70 15.39 -4.12 -25.90
CA TYR A 70 14.85 -5.23 -25.10
C TYR A 70 13.34 -5.32 -25.29
N MET A 71 12.82 -6.52 -25.51
CA MET A 71 11.39 -6.76 -25.43
C MET A 71 10.98 -7.01 -23.98
N PHE A 72 9.86 -6.42 -23.57
CA PHE A 72 9.35 -6.62 -22.22
C PHE A 72 8.97 -8.09 -21.98
N GLY A 73 9.28 -8.64 -20.79
CA GLY A 73 9.01 -10.02 -20.42
C GLY A 73 10.00 -11.06 -20.94
N VAL A 74 11.14 -10.62 -21.49
CA VAL A 74 12.26 -11.48 -21.90
C VAL A 74 13.41 -11.31 -20.91
N ASP A 75 14.20 -12.37 -20.72
CA ASP A 75 15.36 -12.36 -19.82
C ASP A 75 16.31 -11.19 -20.13
N GLN A 76 16.44 -10.30 -19.16
CA GLN A 76 17.36 -9.17 -19.16
C GLN A 76 18.40 -9.38 -18.06
N PRO A 77 19.72 -9.21 -18.33
CA PRO A 77 20.73 -9.27 -17.29
C PRO A 77 20.43 -8.27 -16.17
N MET A 78 20.56 -8.70 -14.90
CA MET A 78 20.27 -7.84 -13.75
C MET A 78 21.05 -6.51 -13.75
N THR A 79 22.28 -6.52 -14.28
CA THR A 79 23.13 -5.33 -14.42
C THR A 79 22.57 -4.28 -15.38
N ASP A 80 21.78 -4.70 -16.35
CA ASP A 80 21.05 -3.83 -17.28
C ASP A 80 19.66 -3.51 -16.73
N LEU A 81 18.94 -4.50 -16.19
CA LEU A 81 17.58 -4.33 -15.64
C LEU A 81 17.54 -3.31 -14.50
N ALA A 82 18.55 -3.30 -13.62
CA ALA A 82 18.65 -2.38 -12.49
C ALA A 82 18.89 -0.91 -12.89
N LYS A 83 19.30 -0.65 -14.13
CA LYS A 83 19.56 0.70 -14.64
C LYS A 83 18.38 1.10 -15.51
N GLY A 84 17.46 1.89 -14.96
CA GLY A 84 16.24 2.31 -15.66
C GLY A 84 16.44 3.06 -16.99
N ASP A 85 17.66 3.56 -17.24
CA ASP A 85 18.03 4.22 -18.49
C ASP A 85 18.59 3.27 -19.57
N VAL A 86 18.80 1.99 -19.25
CA VAL A 86 19.26 0.97 -20.20
C VAL A 86 18.05 0.29 -20.87
N ILE A 87 17.90 0.52 -22.17
CA ILE A 87 16.76 0.05 -22.97
C ILE A 87 17.17 -0.91 -24.09
N ASN A 88 18.45 -0.95 -24.45
CA ASN A 88 18.94 -1.80 -25.53
C ASN A 88 19.90 -2.88 -25.02
N ARG A 89 19.75 -4.09 -25.56
CA ARG A 89 20.71 -5.18 -25.45
C ARG A 89 21.88 -4.88 -26.36
N LEU A 90 23.11 -4.90 -25.83
CA LEU A 90 24.34 -4.79 -26.62
C LEU A 90 25.20 -6.02 -26.39
N VAL A 91 25.54 -6.73 -27.47
CA VAL A 91 26.42 -7.89 -27.48
C VAL A 91 27.61 -7.56 -28.37
N VAL A 92 28.82 -7.64 -27.81
CA VAL A 92 30.06 -7.45 -28.56
C VAL A 92 30.67 -8.82 -28.84
N TYR A 93 31.12 -9.05 -30.06
CA TYR A 93 31.63 -10.36 -30.45
C TYR A 93 32.86 -10.74 -29.64
N GLY A 94 32.96 -12.01 -29.23
CA GLY A 94 34.10 -12.49 -28.43
C GLY A 94 34.18 -11.92 -27.01
N ALA A 95 33.21 -11.10 -26.56
CA ALA A 95 33.15 -10.59 -25.20
C ALA A 95 32.49 -11.60 -24.24
N ARG A 96 33.07 -11.78 -23.05
CA ARG A 96 32.56 -12.64 -21.98
C ARG A 96 32.57 -11.88 -20.65
N SER A 97 31.58 -12.13 -19.80
CA SER A 97 31.59 -11.67 -18.42
C SER A 97 32.53 -12.53 -17.59
N GLY A 98 33.37 -11.92 -16.74
CA GLY A 98 34.20 -12.63 -15.77
C GLY A 98 33.40 -13.22 -14.60
N ASP A 99 34.00 -14.18 -13.90
CA ASP A 99 33.36 -15.03 -12.88
C ASP A 99 32.78 -14.26 -11.68
N GLU A 100 33.31 -13.07 -11.35
CA GLU A 100 32.84 -12.24 -10.22
C GLU A 100 31.83 -11.14 -10.61
N GLY A 101 31.40 -11.09 -11.87
CA GLY A 101 30.38 -10.13 -12.32
C GLY A 101 30.89 -8.68 -12.41
N GLY A 102 31.11 -8.19 -13.64
CA GLY A 102 31.36 -6.76 -13.89
C GLY A 102 32.60 -6.45 -14.73
N THR A 103 33.55 -7.39 -14.84
CA THR A 103 34.70 -7.30 -15.75
C THR A 103 34.39 -7.98 -17.08
N LEU A 104 34.57 -7.23 -18.19
CA LEU A 104 34.43 -7.74 -19.55
C LEU A 104 35.79 -8.24 -20.06
N HIS A 105 35.83 -9.50 -20.49
CA HIS A 105 36.98 -10.12 -21.14
C HIS A 105 36.72 -10.25 -22.64
N PHE A 106 37.57 -9.63 -23.45
CA PHE A 106 37.53 -9.75 -24.91
C PHE A 106 38.48 -10.85 -25.36
N SER A 107 37.97 -11.74 -26.21
CA SER A 107 38.74 -12.78 -26.89
C SER A 107 39.00 -12.41 -28.34
N GLU A 108 40.07 -12.96 -28.92
CA GLU A 108 40.37 -12.80 -30.35
C GLU A 108 39.43 -13.64 -31.24
N GLN A 109 38.60 -14.50 -30.66
CA GLN A 109 37.59 -15.31 -31.35
C GLN A 109 36.29 -14.52 -31.50
N THR A 110 36.25 -13.64 -32.49
CA THR A 110 35.07 -12.79 -32.80
C THR A 110 34.26 -13.30 -34.00
N GLY A 111 34.77 -14.30 -34.71
CA GLY A 111 34.12 -14.92 -35.86
C GLY A 111 32.94 -15.81 -35.43
N GLY A 112 31.80 -15.69 -36.13
CA GLY A 112 30.62 -16.50 -35.84
C GLY A 112 29.58 -16.49 -36.96
N GLU A 113 28.63 -17.41 -36.86
CA GLU A 113 27.46 -17.52 -37.75
C GLU A 113 26.19 -17.61 -36.90
N LEU A 114 25.13 -16.90 -37.33
CA LEU A 114 23.85 -16.83 -36.65
C LEU A 114 22.72 -16.98 -37.67
N GLY A 115 21.85 -17.98 -37.48
CA GLY A 115 20.64 -18.15 -38.28
C GLY A 115 19.56 -17.12 -37.95
N PHE A 116 18.69 -16.79 -38.90
CA PHE A 116 17.63 -15.79 -38.68
C PHE A 116 16.71 -16.16 -37.52
N ASP A 117 16.29 -17.42 -37.41
CA ASP A 117 15.43 -17.86 -36.29
C ASP A 117 16.07 -17.56 -34.94
N LYS A 118 17.37 -17.84 -34.79
CA LYS A 118 18.10 -17.55 -33.57
C LYS A 118 18.20 -16.05 -33.30
N ILE A 119 18.41 -15.23 -34.33
CA ILE A 119 18.49 -13.76 -34.18
C ILE A 119 17.18 -13.19 -33.63
N PHE A 120 16.04 -13.56 -34.20
CA PHE A 120 14.73 -13.06 -33.75
C PHE A 120 14.21 -13.80 -32.51
N PHE A 121 14.79 -14.94 -32.16
CA PHE A 121 14.54 -15.61 -30.88
C PHE A 121 15.31 -14.95 -29.74
N ASP A 122 16.63 -14.84 -29.85
CA ASP A 122 17.48 -14.28 -28.79
C ASP A 122 17.33 -12.75 -28.70
N GLY A 123 17.21 -12.07 -29.84
CA GLY A 123 17.09 -10.62 -29.94
C GLY A 123 15.64 -10.14 -29.85
N ASN A 124 15.41 -8.98 -30.47
CA ASN A 124 14.07 -8.44 -30.64
C ASN A 124 13.34 -9.22 -31.75
N ALA A 125 12.08 -9.57 -31.54
CA ALA A 125 11.31 -10.40 -32.47
C ALA A 125 11.06 -9.71 -33.82
N VAL A 126 11.14 -8.37 -33.89
CA VAL A 126 10.81 -7.59 -35.09
C VAL A 126 12.07 -7.09 -35.80
N ALA A 127 13.00 -6.44 -35.07
CA ALA A 127 14.15 -5.77 -35.68
C ALA A 127 15.43 -5.86 -34.85
N ASN A 128 16.53 -6.27 -35.49
CA ASN A 128 17.85 -6.40 -34.85
C ASN A 128 18.91 -5.66 -35.64
N TYR A 129 19.83 -5.01 -34.92
CA TYR A 129 20.93 -4.27 -35.51
C TYR A 129 22.27 -4.99 -35.29
N PHE A 130 23.16 -4.86 -36.26
CA PHE A 130 24.54 -5.32 -36.24
C PHE A 130 25.44 -4.19 -36.69
N PHE A 131 26.67 -4.16 -36.20
CA PHE A 131 27.57 -3.10 -36.58
C PHE A 131 29.03 -3.51 -36.45
N PHE A 132 29.89 -2.74 -37.13
CA PHE A 132 31.31 -2.66 -36.83
C PHE A 132 31.82 -1.25 -37.17
N LEU A 133 33.01 -0.91 -36.66
CA LEU A 133 33.59 0.42 -36.83
C LEU A 133 34.97 0.32 -37.47
N ALA A 134 35.23 1.17 -38.45
CA ALA A 134 36.55 1.35 -39.03
C ALA A 134 37.08 2.74 -38.67
N SER A 135 38.05 2.80 -37.76
CA SER A 135 38.69 4.03 -37.31
C SER A 135 40.11 3.72 -36.86
N GLU A 136 41.06 4.59 -37.21
CA GLU A 136 42.46 4.45 -36.79
C GLU A 136 42.62 4.68 -35.28
N ARG A 137 41.68 5.38 -34.63
CA ARG A 137 41.71 5.68 -33.19
C ARG A 137 41.32 4.50 -32.30
N LEU A 138 40.75 3.43 -32.88
CA LEU A 138 40.35 2.25 -32.11
C LEU A 138 41.56 1.35 -31.77
N GLY A 139 42.71 1.55 -32.40
CA GLY A 139 43.93 0.80 -32.14
C GLY A 139 44.18 -0.33 -33.15
N THR A 140 45.30 -1.03 -32.97
CA THR A 140 45.83 -1.97 -33.98
C THR A 140 45.42 -3.42 -33.73
N SER A 141 45.28 -3.84 -32.47
CA SER A 141 44.79 -5.17 -32.14
C SER A 141 43.28 -5.20 -31.96
N LEU A 142 42.66 -6.34 -32.24
CA LEU A 142 41.22 -6.51 -32.16
C LEU A 142 40.67 -6.23 -30.75
N ARG A 143 41.37 -6.73 -29.73
CA ARG A 143 41.04 -6.45 -28.32
C ARG A 143 41.11 -4.96 -27.98
N GLN A 144 42.09 -4.22 -28.50
CA GLN A 144 42.16 -2.77 -28.31
C GLN A 144 40.97 -2.07 -28.97
N GLN A 145 40.64 -2.47 -30.19
CA GLN A 145 39.51 -1.93 -30.95
C GLN A 145 38.19 -2.12 -30.23
N GLN A 146 37.90 -3.33 -29.76
CA GLN A 146 36.66 -3.62 -29.02
C GLN A 146 36.59 -2.87 -27.70
N THR A 147 37.72 -2.75 -26.97
CA THR A 147 37.78 -2.00 -25.72
C THR A 147 37.52 -0.51 -25.95
N ALA A 148 38.19 0.09 -26.94
CA ALA A 148 38.03 1.49 -27.30
C ALA A 148 36.60 1.78 -27.80
N MET A 149 36.06 0.89 -28.64
CA MET A 149 34.69 0.97 -29.15
C MET A 149 33.66 0.96 -28.01
N VAL A 150 33.71 -0.04 -27.12
CA VAL A 150 32.75 -0.14 -26.01
C VAL A 150 32.83 1.07 -25.08
N ARG A 151 34.04 1.59 -24.83
CA ARG A 151 34.23 2.82 -24.05
C ARG A 151 33.63 4.04 -24.72
N ALA A 152 33.80 4.18 -26.03
CA ALA A 152 33.32 5.35 -26.76
C ALA A 152 31.80 5.32 -26.97
N VAL A 153 31.24 4.22 -27.47
CA VAL A 153 29.86 4.16 -27.97
C VAL A 153 28.96 3.20 -27.20
N GLY A 154 29.51 2.30 -26.36
CA GLY A 154 28.72 1.27 -25.69
C GLY A 154 27.63 1.82 -24.78
N LYS A 155 27.91 2.91 -24.05
CA LYS A 155 26.90 3.58 -23.21
C LYS A 155 25.79 4.22 -24.05
N ALA A 156 26.12 4.85 -25.18
CA ALA A 156 25.15 5.46 -26.07
C ALA A 156 24.25 4.39 -26.70
N LEU A 157 24.84 3.33 -27.26
CA LEU A 157 24.09 2.22 -27.87
C LEU A 157 23.13 1.55 -26.87
N LYS A 158 23.51 1.36 -25.60
CA LYS A 158 22.63 0.78 -24.57
C LYS A 158 21.43 1.65 -24.17
N ARG A 159 21.49 2.96 -24.44
CA ARG A 159 20.54 3.96 -23.90
C ARG A 159 19.81 4.75 -24.98
N SER A 160 20.22 4.61 -26.24
CA SER A 160 19.67 5.40 -27.34
C SER A 160 18.23 4.97 -27.67
N PRO A 161 17.24 5.87 -27.57
CA PRO A 161 15.85 5.58 -27.94
C PRO A 161 15.70 5.42 -29.46
N ALA A 162 16.69 5.86 -30.25
CA ALA A 162 16.68 5.77 -31.71
C ALA A 162 16.58 4.32 -32.21
N VAL A 163 17.06 3.34 -31.44
CA VAL A 163 17.00 1.91 -31.78
C VAL A 163 15.55 1.41 -31.85
N GLY A 164 14.75 1.69 -30.82
CA GLY A 164 13.33 1.31 -30.76
C GLY A 164 12.44 2.20 -31.64
N ALA A 165 12.84 3.45 -31.87
CA ALA A 165 12.16 4.36 -32.80
C ALA A 165 12.48 4.07 -34.28
N HIS A 166 13.44 3.18 -34.56
CA HIS A 166 13.95 2.90 -35.90
C HIS A 166 14.47 4.16 -36.62
N ASP A 167 15.17 5.03 -35.89
CA ASP A 167 15.73 6.28 -36.41
C ASP A 167 17.25 6.13 -36.60
N GLU A 168 17.64 5.54 -37.74
CA GLU A 168 19.05 5.29 -38.03
C GLU A 168 19.87 6.58 -38.18
N ASN A 169 19.25 7.72 -38.54
CA ASN A 169 19.94 9.00 -38.68
C ASN A 169 20.48 9.49 -37.33
N THR A 170 19.60 9.55 -36.33
CA THR A 170 19.98 9.96 -34.97
C THR A 170 21.04 9.03 -34.42
N LEU A 171 20.93 7.72 -34.66
CA LEU A 171 21.93 6.75 -34.22
C LEU A 171 23.31 6.96 -34.88
N ILE A 172 23.35 7.24 -36.18
CA ILE A 172 24.57 7.53 -36.93
C ILE A 172 25.25 8.79 -36.38
N ASP A 173 24.49 9.86 -36.18
CA ASP A 173 25.02 11.13 -35.68
C ASP A 173 25.52 11.00 -34.23
N GLU A 174 24.82 10.24 -33.37
CA GLU A 174 25.28 9.91 -32.01
C GLU A 174 26.61 9.14 -32.02
N VAL A 175 26.70 8.07 -32.81
CA VAL A 175 27.88 7.18 -32.84
C VAL A 175 29.10 7.88 -33.42
N LEU A 176 28.97 8.52 -34.58
CA LEU A 176 30.09 9.21 -35.23
C LEU A 176 30.52 10.45 -34.44
N GLY A 177 29.58 11.18 -33.83
CA GLY A 177 29.87 12.31 -32.96
C GLY A 177 30.72 11.94 -31.74
N LEU A 178 30.48 10.75 -31.15
CA LEU A 178 31.24 10.26 -30.00
C LEU A 178 32.65 9.78 -30.33
N LEU A 179 32.89 9.33 -31.57
CA LEU A 179 34.22 8.89 -32.01
C LEU A 179 35.16 10.08 -32.29
N ASN A 180 34.59 11.24 -32.65
CA ASN A 180 35.31 12.48 -32.95
C ASN A 180 36.48 12.28 -33.93
N ASP A 181 36.34 11.34 -34.86
CA ASP A 181 37.33 10.97 -35.86
C ASP A 181 36.74 11.19 -37.26
N PRO A 182 37.21 12.20 -38.01
CA PRO A 182 36.75 12.46 -39.37
C PRO A 182 36.93 11.23 -40.30
N GLY A 183 37.96 10.41 -40.03
CA GLY A 183 38.24 9.19 -40.79
C GLY A 183 37.39 7.98 -40.39
N ALA A 184 36.50 8.09 -39.41
CA ALA A 184 35.69 6.97 -38.95
C ALA A 184 34.58 6.60 -39.95
N LEU A 185 34.40 5.30 -40.16
CA LEU A 185 33.24 4.75 -40.87
C LEU A 185 32.45 3.86 -39.91
N PHE A 186 31.14 4.09 -39.90
CA PHE A 186 30.17 3.28 -39.18
C PHE A 186 29.39 2.41 -40.16
N PHE A 187 29.56 1.11 -40.01
CA PHE A 187 28.81 0.10 -40.75
C PHE A 187 27.67 -0.38 -39.85
N LEU A 188 26.45 -0.10 -40.25
CA LEU A 188 25.23 -0.43 -39.52
C LEU A 188 24.35 -1.32 -40.41
N PHE A 189 23.96 -2.47 -39.89
CA PHE A 189 23.08 -3.42 -40.55
C PHE A 189 21.83 -3.59 -39.72
N LYS A 190 20.66 -3.50 -40.32
CA LYS A 190 19.37 -3.77 -39.68
C LYS A 190 18.71 -4.92 -40.40
N LEU A 191 18.25 -5.91 -39.65
CA LEU A 191 17.44 -7.01 -40.14
C LEU A 191 16.04 -6.89 -39.54
N VAL A 192 15.02 -6.99 -40.39
CA VAL A 192 13.61 -6.92 -40.00
C VAL A 192 12.89 -8.18 -40.45
N ASN A 193 12.18 -8.83 -39.52
CA ASN A 193 11.28 -9.92 -39.86
C ASN A 193 9.91 -9.33 -40.21
N ILE A 194 9.57 -9.31 -41.49
CA ILE A 194 8.39 -8.61 -41.99
C ILE A 194 7.09 -9.29 -41.55
N HIS A 195 7.10 -10.61 -41.38
CA HIS A 195 5.97 -11.37 -40.85
C HIS A 195 5.67 -10.99 -39.40
N HIS A 196 6.71 -10.92 -38.57
CA HIS A 196 6.57 -10.49 -37.17
C HIS A 196 6.19 -9.01 -37.07
N ARG A 197 6.72 -8.16 -37.97
CA ARG A 197 6.34 -6.74 -38.05
C ARG A 197 4.85 -6.56 -38.36
N GLU A 198 4.31 -7.29 -39.32
CA GLU A 198 2.89 -7.21 -39.65
C GLU A 198 2.00 -7.60 -38.46
N TYR A 199 2.35 -8.68 -37.77
CA TYR A 199 1.63 -9.09 -36.56
C TYR A 199 1.75 -8.03 -35.44
N TYR A 200 2.96 -7.49 -35.22
CA TYR A 200 3.23 -6.42 -34.25
C TYR A 200 2.38 -5.17 -34.53
N ASP A 201 2.41 -4.65 -35.76
CA ASP A 201 1.72 -3.41 -36.14
C ASP A 201 0.20 -3.57 -36.06
N THR A 202 -0.32 -4.72 -36.50
CA THR A 202 -1.75 -5.04 -36.42
C THR A 202 -2.20 -5.11 -34.96
N PHE A 203 -1.48 -5.86 -34.12
CA PHE A 203 -1.80 -5.99 -32.70
C PHE A 203 -1.72 -4.63 -31.97
N ARG A 204 -0.69 -3.83 -32.28
CA ARG A 204 -0.52 -2.48 -31.72
C ARG A 204 -1.67 -1.56 -32.07
N SER A 205 -2.09 -1.53 -33.34
CA SER A 205 -3.23 -0.71 -33.79
C SER A 205 -4.51 -1.06 -33.02
N LEU A 206 -4.84 -2.35 -32.96
CA LEU A 206 -6.03 -2.85 -32.26
C LEU A 206 -5.98 -2.56 -30.76
N TYR A 207 -4.85 -2.83 -30.11
CA TYR A 207 -4.71 -2.65 -28.67
C TYR A 207 -4.71 -1.17 -28.26
N PHE A 208 -4.06 -0.29 -29.02
CA PHE A 208 -4.02 1.14 -28.71
C PHE A 208 -5.37 1.84 -28.91
N ALA A 209 -6.25 1.31 -29.78
CA ALA A 209 -7.57 1.87 -30.02
C ALA A 209 -8.53 1.67 -28.83
N SER A 210 -8.55 0.47 -28.23
CA SER A 210 -9.62 0.08 -27.29
C SER A 210 -9.13 -0.57 -25.99
N LYS A 211 -7.83 -0.88 -25.87
CA LYS A 211 -7.23 -1.74 -24.82
C LYS A 211 -7.91 -3.11 -24.63
N LYS A 212 -8.83 -3.48 -25.52
CA LYS A 212 -9.59 -4.72 -25.48
C LYS A 212 -9.73 -5.26 -26.90
N ILE A 213 -9.24 -6.47 -27.11
CA ILE A 213 -9.31 -7.12 -28.42
C ILE A 213 -10.62 -7.88 -28.47
N SER A 214 -11.45 -7.62 -29.48
CA SER A 214 -12.68 -8.37 -29.71
C SER A 214 -12.37 -9.76 -30.24
N ASP A 215 -13.33 -10.68 -30.19
CA ASP A 215 -13.13 -12.03 -30.71
C ASP A 215 -12.89 -12.03 -32.23
N GLU A 216 -13.51 -11.08 -32.95
CA GLU A 216 -13.30 -10.88 -34.39
C GLU A 216 -11.88 -10.38 -34.69
N ASP A 217 -11.39 -9.40 -33.93
CA ASP A 217 -10.02 -8.88 -34.06
C ASP A 217 -8.98 -9.97 -33.72
N PHE A 218 -9.27 -10.81 -32.72
CA PHE A 218 -8.42 -11.92 -32.35
C PHE A 218 -8.38 -13.02 -33.42
N ALA A 219 -9.50 -13.27 -34.11
CA ALA A 219 -9.52 -14.18 -35.25
C ALA A 219 -8.65 -13.65 -36.41
N GLY A 220 -8.68 -12.33 -36.66
CA GLY A 220 -7.80 -11.68 -37.65
C GLY A 220 -6.32 -11.84 -37.32
N LEU A 221 -5.93 -11.62 -36.05
CA LEU A 221 -4.56 -11.85 -35.57
C LEU A 221 -4.13 -13.31 -35.70
N SER A 222 -5.04 -14.25 -35.39
CA SER A 222 -4.79 -15.68 -35.50
C SER A 222 -4.55 -16.09 -36.95
N ALA A 223 -5.31 -15.52 -37.90
CA ALA A 223 -5.10 -15.74 -39.33
C ALA A 223 -3.73 -15.25 -39.82
N ILE A 224 -3.24 -14.10 -39.32
CA ILE A 224 -1.90 -13.60 -39.64
C ILE A 224 -0.83 -14.57 -39.09
N ALA A 225 -0.99 -15.01 -37.85
CA ALA A 225 -0.06 -15.93 -37.22
C ALA A 225 0.01 -17.29 -37.92
N GLU A 226 -1.14 -17.83 -38.35
CA GLU A 226 -1.21 -19.08 -39.13
C GLU A 226 -0.60 -18.91 -40.53
N ARG A 227 -0.95 -17.82 -41.24
CA ARG A 227 -0.42 -17.53 -42.59
C ARG A 227 1.10 -17.47 -42.59
N HIS A 228 1.68 -16.88 -41.56
CA HIS A 228 3.12 -16.65 -41.45
C HIS A 228 3.86 -17.67 -40.58
N ASN A 229 3.14 -18.67 -40.05
CA ASN A 229 3.66 -19.68 -39.14
C ASN A 229 4.42 -19.10 -37.93
N ILE A 230 3.86 -18.04 -37.33
CA ILE A 230 4.43 -17.41 -36.12
C ILE A 230 4.09 -18.30 -34.93
N ASP A 231 5.09 -18.81 -34.24
CA ASP A 231 4.87 -19.69 -33.08
C ASP A 231 4.21 -18.93 -31.91
N ARG A 232 3.54 -19.67 -31.03
CA ARG A 232 2.80 -19.10 -29.89
C ARG A 232 3.68 -18.31 -28.93
N TYR A 233 4.95 -18.69 -28.79
CA TYR A 233 5.87 -18.01 -27.89
C TYR A 233 6.24 -16.62 -28.45
N GLN A 234 6.54 -16.52 -29.76
CA GLN A 234 6.78 -15.23 -30.42
C GLN A 234 5.54 -14.35 -30.45
N GLN A 235 4.36 -14.92 -30.68
CA GLN A 235 3.10 -14.17 -30.57
C GLN A 235 2.95 -13.54 -29.19
N GLU A 236 3.16 -14.31 -28.12
CA GLU A 236 2.99 -13.81 -26.76
C GLU A 236 4.04 -12.75 -26.40
N ARG A 237 5.30 -12.93 -26.80
CA ARG A 237 6.37 -11.93 -26.63
C ARG A 237 6.02 -10.60 -27.30
N ILE A 238 5.56 -10.65 -28.55
CA ILE A 238 5.15 -9.45 -29.29
C ILE A 238 3.99 -8.76 -28.60
N ARG A 239 2.97 -9.51 -28.17
CA ARG A 239 1.79 -8.96 -27.49
C ARG A 239 2.16 -8.28 -26.18
N ILE A 240 2.95 -8.96 -25.34
CA ILE A 240 3.42 -8.44 -24.04
C ILE A 240 4.22 -7.15 -24.23
N ASP A 241 5.14 -7.10 -25.21
CA ASP A 241 5.93 -5.90 -25.50
C ASP A 241 5.04 -4.71 -25.91
N VAL A 242 4.09 -4.94 -26.82
CA VAL A 242 3.14 -3.91 -27.27
C VAL A 242 2.26 -3.43 -26.11
N MET A 243 1.74 -4.34 -25.28
CA MET A 243 0.92 -4.01 -24.12
C MET A 243 1.70 -3.16 -23.12
N TYR A 244 2.97 -3.47 -22.87
CA TYR A 244 3.84 -2.67 -22.01
C TYR A 244 4.11 -1.29 -22.59
N LYS A 245 4.38 -1.18 -23.90
CA LYS A 245 4.66 0.10 -24.59
C LYS A 245 3.48 1.08 -24.61
N HIS A 246 2.27 0.64 -24.27
CA HIS A 246 1.12 1.53 -24.11
C HIS A 246 1.38 2.54 -22.96
N PRO A 247 1.28 3.87 -23.18
CA PRO A 247 1.68 4.90 -22.20
C PRO A 247 1.05 4.75 -20.81
N ALA A 248 -0.25 4.42 -20.76
CA ALA A 248 -0.95 4.19 -19.49
C ALA A 248 -0.48 2.93 -18.74
N ASN A 249 -0.02 1.90 -19.45
CA ASN A 249 0.43 0.64 -18.85
C ASN A 249 1.86 0.80 -18.37
N ARG A 250 2.72 1.38 -19.22
CA ARG A 250 4.14 1.63 -18.94
C ARG A 250 4.36 2.30 -17.60
N ARG A 251 3.58 3.33 -17.27
CA ARG A 251 3.68 4.06 -15.99
C ARG A 251 3.55 3.14 -14.77
N ILE A 252 2.47 2.35 -14.72
CA ILE A 252 2.17 1.47 -13.58
C ILE A 252 3.15 0.28 -13.53
N VAL A 253 3.52 -0.24 -14.68
CA VAL A 253 4.43 -1.39 -14.78
C VAL A 253 5.87 -1.00 -14.43
N ASP A 254 6.33 0.19 -14.83
CA ASP A 254 7.67 0.71 -14.47
C ASP A 254 7.77 0.96 -12.97
N GLU A 255 6.73 1.48 -12.32
CA GLU A 255 6.70 1.64 -10.86
C GLU A 255 6.78 0.28 -10.16
N TYR A 256 5.99 -0.71 -10.61
CA TYR A 256 6.02 -2.06 -10.08
C TYR A 256 7.41 -2.71 -10.24
N LYS A 257 8.01 -2.56 -11.42
CA LYS A 257 9.37 -3.03 -11.73
C LYS A 257 10.42 -2.37 -10.82
N ASN A 258 10.35 -1.06 -10.63
CA ASN A 258 11.32 -0.33 -9.80
C ASN A 258 11.28 -0.77 -8.34
N ILE A 259 10.09 -1.00 -7.78
CA ILE A 259 9.94 -1.55 -6.42
C ILE A 259 10.56 -2.94 -6.34
N LEU A 260 10.25 -3.83 -7.30
CA LEU A 260 10.80 -5.18 -7.32
C LEU A 260 12.32 -5.20 -7.45
N ILE A 261 12.92 -4.32 -8.26
CA ILE A 261 14.38 -4.18 -8.36
C ILE A 261 14.96 -3.74 -7.02
N GLY A 262 14.33 -2.75 -6.35
CA GLY A 262 14.73 -2.31 -5.01
C GLY A 262 14.70 -3.45 -4.00
N CYS A 263 13.62 -4.23 -3.95
CA CYS A 263 13.53 -5.43 -3.13
C CYS A 263 14.59 -6.47 -3.53
N HIS A 264 14.84 -6.64 -4.84
CA HIS A 264 15.82 -7.59 -5.36
C HIS A 264 17.20 -7.32 -4.78
N LEU A 265 17.67 -6.08 -4.89
CA LEU A 265 18.95 -5.63 -4.34
C LEU A 265 19.06 -5.76 -2.82
N LYS A 266 17.95 -5.59 -2.09
CA LYS A 266 17.91 -5.72 -0.61
C LYS A 266 17.90 -7.16 -0.10
N GLY A 267 17.65 -8.15 -0.95
CA GLY A 267 17.55 -9.56 -0.53
C GLY A 267 16.18 -9.96 0.04
N GLU A 268 15.39 -9.05 0.59
CA GLU A 268 14.07 -9.30 1.17
C GLU A 268 12.96 -8.45 0.53
N ILE A 269 11.70 -8.86 0.72
CA ILE A 269 10.52 -8.02 0.42
C ILE A 269 9.91 -7.66 1.76
N SER A 270 10.01 -6.38 2.14
CA SER A 270 9.36 -5.87 3.33
C SER A 270 7.83 -5.90 3.19
N ALA A 271 7.10 -5.96 4.31
CA ALA A 271 5.63 -5.83 4.31
C ALA A 271 5.15 -4.57 3.56
N LEU A 272 5.87 -3.46 3.71
CA LEU A 272 5.62 -2.18 3.03
C LEU A 272 5.76 -2.28 1.50
N GLU A 273 6.82 -2.91 1.01
CA GLU A 273 7.00 -3.12 -0.43
C GLU A 273 5.95 -4.09 -0.99
N ASN A 274 5.59 -5.13 -0.23
CA ASN A 274 4.55 -6.09 -0.64
C ASN A 274 3.16 -5.44 -0.75
N ALA A 275 2.81 -4.54 0.17
CA ALA A 275 1.56 -3.78 0.12
C ALA A 275 1.50 -2.86 -1.12
N ARG A 276 2.60 -2.16 -1.44
CA ARG A 276 2.70 -1.32 -2.65
C ARG A 276 2.54 -2.14 -3.92
N LEU A 277 3.21 -3.28 -4.02
CA LEU A 277 3.08 -4.20 -5.14
C LEU A 277 1.64 -4.70 -5.30
N THR A 278 0.97 -5.03 -4.19
CA THR A 278 -0.44 -5.46 -4.20
C THR A 278 -1.38 -4.36 -4.66
N ARG A 279 -1.18 -3.11 -4.20
CA ARG A 279 -1.97 -1.95 -4.64
C ARG A 279 -1.80 -1.67 -6.13
N LEU A 280 -0.57 -1.74 -6.65
CA LEU A 280 -0.31 -1.59 -8.08
C LEU A 280 -1.00 -2.68 -8.91
N LYS A 281 -1.08 -3.92 -8.41
CA LYS A 281 -1.89 -4.98 -9.03
C LYS A 281 -3.39 -4.65 -9.01
N THR A 282 -3.92 -4.12 -7.92
CA THR A 282 -5.34 -3.72 -7.85
C THR A 282 -5.65 -2.55 -8.81
N LEU A 283 -4.75 -1.56 -8.88
CA LEU A 283 -4.84 -0.44 -9.84
C LEU A 283 -4.74 -0.92 -11.29
N SER A 284 -3.97 -1.96 -11.54
CA SER A 284 -3.82 -2.55 -12.87
C SER A 284 -5.14 -3.18 -13.35
N VAL A 285 -5.87 -3.87 -12.46
CA VAL A 285 -7.21 -4.40 -12.75
C VAL A 285 -8.19 -3.27 -13.11
N ARG A 286 -8.21 -2.19 -12.34
CA ARG A 286 -9.08 -1.01 -12.60
C ARG A 286 -8.77 -0.36 -13.95
N ASN A 287 -7.49 -0.27 -14.31
CA ASN A 287 -7.03 0.32 -15.57
C ASN A 287 -7.01 -0.63 -16.77
N LYS A 288 -7.54 -1.86 -16.60
CA LYS A 288 -7.56 -2.93 -17.61
C LYS A 288 -6.16 -3.28 -18.14
N ILE A 289 -5.16 -3.21 -17.27
CA ILE A 289 -3.79 -3.59 -17.58
C ILE A 289 -3.68 -5.13 -17.50
N PRO A 290 -3.14 -5.79 -18.53
CA PRO A 290 -3.00 -7.24 -18.55
C PRO A 290 -2.12 -7.78 -17.41
N GLY A 291 -2.62 -8.76 -16.66
CA GLY A 291 -1.89 -9.42 -15.57
C GLY A 291 -0.57 -10.06 -16.00
N ALA A 292 -0.46 -10.47 -17.27
CA ALA A 292 0.76 -11.02 -17.88
C ALA A 292 2.00 -10.13 -17.68
N LEU A 293 1.83 -8.81 -17.63
CA LEU A 293 2.93 -7.86 -17.42
C LEU A 293 3.54 -7.99 -16.01
N PHE A 294 2.73 -8.32 -15.01
CA PHE A 294 3.17 -8.48 -13.62
C PHE A 294 3.72 -9.88 -13.35
N TYR A 295 3.15 -10.91 -13.98
CA TYR A 295 3.66 -12.28 -13.86
C TYR A 295 5.10 -12.40 -14.38
N ALA A 296 5.42 -11.77 -15.50
CA ALA A 296 6.77 -11.76 -16.04
C ALA A 296 7.78 -11.13 -15.05
N LEU A 297 7.41 -10.01 -14.41
CA LEU A 297 8.26 -9.35 -13.41
C LEU A 297 8.38 -10.16 -12.11
N ASP A 298 7.28 -10.77 -11.65
CA ASP A 298 7.28 -11.63 -10.47
C ASP A 298 8.18 -12.85 -10.68
N ASP A 299 8.10 -13.49 -11.85
CA ASP A 299 8.92 -14.66 -12.18
C ASP A 299 10.42 -14.31 -12.23
N MET A 300 10.77 -13.13 -12.77
CA MET A 300 12.16 -12.67 -12.84
C MET A 300 12.74 -12.22 -11.49
N LEU A 301 11.94 -11.61 -10.60
CA LEU A 301 12.46 -10.85 -9.46
C LEU A 301 12.06 -11.39 -8.07
N LYS A 302 11.03 -12.25 -7.97
CA LYS A 302 10.55 -12.80 -6.67
C LYS A 302 11.03 -14.22 -6.35
N LYS A 303 11.59 -14.96 -7.31
CA LYS A 303 11.72 -16.43 -7.27
C LYS A 303 12.42 -17.06 -6.04
N ASP A 304 13.12 -16.31 -5.19
CA ASP A 304 13.85 -16.86 -4.02
C ASP A 304 13.68 -16.06 -2.72
N LYS A 305 12.65 -15.22 -2.58
CA LYS A 305 12.54 -14.29 -1.44
C LYS A 305 11.61 -14.76 -0.34
N LYS A 306 12.11 -14.70 0.90
CA LYS A 306 11.28 -14.75 2.11
C LYS A 306 10.50 -13.44 2.20
N ILE A 307 9.17 -13.53 2.27
CA ILE A 307 8.33 -12.39 2.65
C ILE A 307 8.65 -12.11 4.11
N GLY A 308 9.39 -11.02 4.34
CA GLY A 308 9.79 -10.59 5.68
C GLY A 308 8.68 -9.71 6.24
N GLY A 309 7.85 -10.29 7.10
CA GLY A 309 6.86 -9.55 7.88
C GLY A 309 6.36 -10.42 9.02
N THR A 310 6.75 -10.06 10.25
CA THR A 310 6.03 -10.38 11.47
C THR A 310 4.54 -10.10 11.24
N GLU A 311 3.66 -10.94 11.78
CA GLU A 311 2.20 -10.78 11.68
C GLU A 311 1.78 -9.40 12.21
N GLU A 312 1.79 -8.37 11.35
CA GLU A 312 1.19 -7.07 11.64
C GLU A 312 -0.33 -7.27 11.68
N HIS A 313 -0.98 -6.74 12.71
CA HIS A 313 -2.44 -6.72 12.78
C HIS A 313 -3.02 -6.01 11.55
N GLU A 314 -4.02 -6.61 10.92
CA GLU A 314 -4.65 -6.19 9.66
C GLU A 314 -5.01 -4.67 9.64
N SER A 315 -5.40 -4.10 10.78
CA SER A 315 -5.71 -2.68 10.93
C SER A 315 -4.51 -1.73 10.80
N ILE A 316 -3.30 -2.16 11.18
CA ILE A 316 -2.07 -1.36 11.07
C ILE A 316 -1.61 -1.35 9.61
N ALA A 317 -1.71 -2.49 8.94
CA ALA A 317 -1.40 -2.62 7.52
C ALA A 317 -2.32 -1.74 6.64
N GLU A 318 -3.63 -1.72 6.94
CA GLU A 318 -4.59 -0.85 6.26
C GLU A 318 -4.33 0.64 6.49
N THR A 319 -4.00 1.04 7.73
CA THR A 319 -3.65 2.43 8.07
C THR A 319 -2.44 2.90 7.26
N ARG A 320 -1.39 2.08 7.24
CA ARG A 320 -0.17 2.35 6.48
C ARG A 320 -0.46 2.43 4.98
N GLN A 321 -1.31 1.55 4.46
CA GLN A 321 -1.72 1.56 3.05
C GLN A 321 -2.43 2.86 2.64
N ILE A 322 -3.32 3.39 3.47
CA ILE A 322 -4.06 4.63 3.18
C ILE A 322 -3.13 5.84 3.27
N LEU A 323 -2.37 5.96 4.35
CA LEU A 323 -1.45 7.09 4.57
C LEU A 323 -0.29 7.11 3.58
N GLU A 324 0.24 5.96 3.15
CA GLU A 324 1.28 5.91 2.11
C GLU A 324 0.74 6.17 0.69
N GLY A 325 -0.55 5.94 0.46
CA GLY A 325 -1.24 6.27 -0.79
C GLY A 325 -1.21 7.75 -1.14
N LEU A 326 -1.27 8.61 -0.12
CA LEU A 326 -1.10 10.05 -0.25
C LEU A 326 0.23 10.41 -0.91
N PHE A 327 1.25 9.58 -0.73
CA PHE A 327 2.63 9.89 -1.10
C PHE A 327 3.08 9.31 -2.45
N LEU A 328 2.18 8.87 -3.32
CA LEU A 328 2.55 8.36 -4.64
C LEU A 328 2.97 9.51 -5.57
N ARG A 329 4.19 9.40 -6.14
CA ARG A 329 4.81 10.40 -7.02
C ARG A 329 4.37 10.18 -8.47
N GLU A 330 3.38 10.93 -8.93
CA GLU A 330 3.40 11.76 -10.17
C GLU A 330 1.98 12.14 -10.62
N ARG A 331 1.64 13.42 -10.37
CA ARG A 331 0.61 14.28 -10.99
C ARG A 331 -0.86 13.79 -10.97
N ASP A 332 -1.61 14.46 -10.09
CA ASP A 332 -2.99 14.96 -10.27
C ASP A 332 -4.14 13.97 -10.50
N ILE A 333 -3.94 12.69 -10.20
CA ILE A 333 -5.05 11.74 -10.12
C ILE A 333 -4.95 11.05 -8.76
N GLU A 334 -5.84 11.39 -7.83
CA GLU A 334 -6.03 10.73 -6.52
C GLU A 334 -5.08 11.10 -5.36
N SER A 335 -4.74 12.38 -5.15
CA SER A 335 -4.21 12.82 -3.84
C SER A 335 -5.29 13.08 -2.78
N ALA A 336 -6.56 12.80 -3.09
CA ALA A 336 -7.70 13.07 -2.21
C ALA A 336 -8.15 11.78 -1.54
N ILE A 337 -8.12 11.77 -0.21
CA ILE A 337 -8.70 10.71 0.62
C ILE A 337 -10.20 10.71 0.39
N ASP A 338 -10.74 9.56 0.00
CA ASP A 338 -12.18 9.41 -0.12
C ASP A 338 -12.83 9.20 1.26
N ARG A 339 -14.16 9.29 1.32
CA ARG A 339 -14.90 9.12 2.58
C ARG A 339 -14.72 7.72 3.16
N GLU A 340 -14.50 6.70 2.33
CA GLU A 340 -14.37 5.31 2.76
C GLU A 340 -13.00 5.07 3.41
N ASP A 341 -11.94 5.63 2.84
CA ASP A 341 -10.59 5.66 3.41
C ASP A 341 -10.59 6.35 4.78
N MET A 342 -11.28 7.48 4.93
CA MET A 342 -11.40 8.17 6.22
C MET A 342 -12.11 7.29 7.27
N VAL A 343 -13.19 6.61 6.88
CA VAL A 343 -13.91 5.70 7.77
C VAL A 343 -13.02 4.55 8.22
N ARG A 344 -12.24 3.93 7.32
CA ARG A 344 -11.30 2.86 7.66
C ARG A 344 -10.22 3.33 8.63
N LEU A 345 -9.65 4.52 8.38
CA LEU A 345 -8.68 5.16 9.27
C LEU A 345 -9.24 5.39 10.68
N LEU A 346 -10.49 5.83 10.79
CA LEU A 346 -11.14 6.02 12.09
C LEU A 346 -11.36 4.71 12.87
N PHE A 347 -11.72 3.61 12.18
CA PHE A 347 -11.82 2.29 12.82
C PHE A 347 -10.46 1.75 13.26
N ALA A 348 -9.42 1.98 12.45
CA ALA A 348 -8.07 1.63 12.84
C ALA A 348 -7.59 2.42 14.07
N LYS A 349 -7.87 3.74 14.12
CA LYS A 349 -7.60 4.57 15.30
C LYS A 349 -8.34 4.06 16.53
N LYS A 350 -9.63 3.72 16.40
CA LYS A 350 -10.43 3.13 17.49
C LYS A 350 -9.79 1.85 18.04
N ARG A 351 -9.43 0.91 17.16
CA ARG A 351 -8.78 -0.35 17.55
C ARG A 351 -7.43 -0.12 18.22
N ALA A 352 -6.61 0.78 17.68
CA ALA A 352 -5.32 1.13 18.28
C ALA A 352 -5.49 1.71 19.69
N ALA A 353 -6.48 2.60 19.88
CA ALA A 353 -6.80 3.17 21.19
C ALA A 353 -7.28 2.11 22.20
N GLU A 354 -8.09 1.13 21.77
CA GLU A 354 -8.58 0.04 22.62
C GLU A 354 -7.44 -0.90 23.07
N VAL A 355 -6.51 -1.21 22.17
CA VAL A 355 -5.36 -2.09 22.46
C VAL A 355 -4.18 -1.34 23.11
N ARG A 356 -4.25 0.00 23.18
CA ARG A 356 -3.15 0.90 23.59
C ARG A 356 -1.91 0.71 22.73
N ASP A 357 -2.13 0.51 21.44
CA ASP A 357 -1.08 0.34 20.46
C ASP A 357 -0.52 1.70 20.01
N HIS A 358 0.75 1.94 20.30
CA HIS A 358 1.45 3.16 19.92
C HIS A 358 1.92 3.16 18.46
N THR A 359 1.92 2.00 17.79
CA THR A 359 2.37 1.88 16.39
C THR A 359 1.52 2.72 15.43
N PHE A 360 0.22 2.89 15.71
CA PHE A 360 -0.64 3.77 14.91
C PHE A 360 -0.16 5.23 14.92
N GLU A 361 0.18 5.76 16.09
CA GLU A 361 0.66 7.13 16.26
C GLU A 361 2.06 7.32 15.65
N GLU A 362 2.93 6.31 15.73
CA GLU A 362 4.22 6.32 15.06
C GLU A 362 4.08 6.44 13.54
N ILE A 363 3.16 5.66 12.93
CA ILE A 363 2.87 5.72 11.49
C ILE A 363 2.33 7.11 11.10
N LEU A 364 1.45 7.69 11.92
CA LEU A 364 0.91 9.03 11.70
C LEU A 364 2.02 10.10 11.72
N LEU A 365 2.93 10.02 12.70
CA LEU A 365 4.05 10.94 12.85
C LEU A 365 5.02 10.83 11.67
N ASP A 366 5.31 9.62 11.21
CA ASP A 366 6.16 9.41 10.04
C ASP A 366 5.51 9.91 8.75
N ALA A 367 4.19 9.73 8.60
CA ALA A 367 3.43 10.34 7.51
C ALA A 367 3.48 11.88 7.57
N SER A 368 3.34 12.48 8.75
CA SER A 368 3.45 13.94 8.93
C SER A 368 4.82 14.46 8.50
N LYS A 369 5.90 13.81 8.94
CA LYS A 369 7.28 14.17 8.52
C LYS A 369 7.44 14.04 7.00
N GLY A 370 6.91 12.97 6.41
CA GLY A 370 6.93 12.75 4.97
C GLY A 370 6.17 13.83 4.19
N CYS A 371 5.06 14.35 4.72
CA CYS A 371 4.36 15.53 4.19
C CYS A 371 5.24 16.77 4.23
N ASP A 372 5.82 17.10 5.39
CA ASP A 372 6.64 18.30 5.59
C ASP A 372 7.89 18.32 4.70
N GLU A 373 8.59 17.19 4.60
CA GLU A 373 9.76 17.03 3.74
C GLU A 373 9.42 17.27 2.27
N ARG A 374 8.27 16.77 1.81
CA ARG A 374 7.85 16.92 0.41
C ARG A 374 7.39 18.32 0.07
N ILE A 375 6.76 19.02 1.00
CA ILE A 375 6.37 20.42 0.82
C ILE A 375 7.62 21.29 0.76
N ARG A 376 8.60 21.05 1.64
CA ARG A 376 9.90 21.72 1.61
C ARG A 376 10.61 21.54 0.26
N ASP A 377 10.49 20.35 -0.33
CA ASP A 377 11.10 20.01 -1.62
C ASP A 377 10.25 20.44 -2.85
N GLY A 378 9.19 21.24 -2.66
CA GLY A 378 8.37 21.81 -3.74
C GLY A 378 7.15 20.97 -4.16
N GLY A 379 6.64 20.11 -3.29
CA GLY A 379 5.45 19.27 -3.51
C GLY A 379 4.12 20.02 -3.62
N ASN A 380 3.07 19.32 -4.06
CA ASN A 380 1.74 19.89 -4.31
C ASN A 380 1.01 20.24 -3.00
N LEU A 381 0.36 21.41 -2.95
CA LEU A 381 -0.38 21.92 -1.77
C LEU A 381 -1.59 21.03 -1.41
N SER A 382 -2.14 20.29 -2.38
CA SER A 382 -3.24 19.34 -2.18
C SER A 382 -2.92 18.20 -1.21
N LEU A 383 -1.63 17.84 -1.06
CA LEU A 383 -1.17 16.85 -0.09
C LEU A 383 -1.35 17.34 1.34
N LEU A 384 -1.07 18.62 1.59
CA LEU A 384 -1.25 19.23 2.90
C LEU A 384 -2.73 19.31 3.25
N GLU A 385 -3.59 19.69 2.30
CA GLU A 385 -5.04 19.73 2.51
C GLU A 385 -5.60 18.35 2.86
N GLY A 386 -5.21 17.30 2.12
CA GLY A 386 -5.62 15.92 2.40
C GLY A 386 -5.14 15.42 3.77
N PHE A 387 -3.89 15.71 4.15
CA PHE A 387 -3.36 15.30 5.44
C PHE A 387 -3.97 16.12 6.60
N SER A 388 -4.11 17.44 6.45
CA SER A 388 -4.81 18.28 7.43
C SER A 388 -6.26 17.83 7.63
N HIS A 389 -6.91 17.32 6.59
CA HIS A 389 -8.25 16.74 6.70
C HIS A 389 -8.27 15.51 7.62
N ILE A 390 -7.29 14.60 7.49
CA ILE A 390 -7.14 13.45 8.42
C ILE A 390 -6.95 13.92 9.85
N ILE A 391 -5.98 14.82 10.07
CA ILE A 391 -5.65 15.31 11.41
C ILE A 391 -6.88 15.94 12.06
N THR A 392 -7.65 16.74 11.30
CA THR A 392 -8.89 17.33 11.80
C THR A 392 -9.89 16.28 12.28
N TYR A 393 -10.09 15.18 11.55
CA TYR A 393 -10.98 14.10 11.97
C TYR A 393 -10.43 13.32 13.18
N PHE A 394 -9.12 13.16 13.27
CA PHE A 394 -8.46 12.52 14.41
C PHE A 394 -8.52 13.36 15.68
N ASP A 395 -8.40 14.68 15.59
CA ASP A 395 -8.60 15.60 16.72
C ASP A 395 -10.07 15.56 17.19
N ARG A 396 -11.01 15.56 16.23
CA ARG A 396 -12.44 15.39 16.54
C ARG A 396 -12.73 14.05 17.20
N PHE A 397 -12.06 12.98 16.75
CA PHE A 397 -12.17 11.65 17.35
C PHE A 397 -11.70 11.68 18.80
N ASP A 398 -10.52 12.24 19.08
CA ASP A 398 -9.97 12.27 20.44
C ASP A 398 -10.83 13.12 21.38
N ALA A 399 -11.26 14.29 20.93
CA ALA A 399 -12.14 15.17 21.69
C ALA A 399 -13.50 14.51 21.99
N THR A 400 -14.08 13.82 21.01
CA THR A 400 -15.37 13.13 21.18
C THR A 400 -15.23 11.92 22.08
N SER A 401 -14.22 11.08 21.86
CA SER A 401 -13.93 9.90 22.67
C SER A 401 -13.69 10.29 24.12
N GLN A 402 -12.89 11.34 24.37
CA GLN A 402 -12.66 11.86 25.71
C GLN A 402 -13.96 12.36 26.35
N ALA A 403 -14.73 13.19 25.65
CA ALA A 403 -15.97 13.77 26.18
C ALA A 403 -17.01 12.69 26.54
N VAL A 404 -17.23 11.71 25.66
CA VAL A 404 -18.21 10.64 25.90
C VAL A 404 -17.72 9.70 27.00
N ASN A 405 -16.44 9.29 27.01
CA ASN A 405 -15.90 8.43 28.07
C ASN A 405 -15.94 9.10 29.45
N GLN A 406 -15.60 10.39 29.52
CA GLN A 406 -15.73 11.15 30.76
C GLN A 406 -17.19 11.14 31.23
N LEU A 407 -18.14 11.47 30.35
CA LEU A 407 -19.56 11.47 30.71
C LEU A 407 -20.07 10.10 31.17
N ALA A 408 -19.55 9.02 30.58
CA ALA A 408 -19.97 7.66 30.85
C ALA A 408 -19.41 7.11 32.17
N PHE A 409 -18.15 7.40 32.50
CA PHE A 409 -17.44 6.72 33.60
C PHE A 409 -16.97 7.63 34.73
N MET A 410 -16.94 8.96 34.55
CA MET A 410 -16.45 9.88 35.59
C MET A 410 -17.59 10.56 36.34
N GLU A 411 -17.55 10.49 37.67
CA GLU A 411 -18.58 11.04 38.58
C GLU A 411 -18.54 12.57 38.71
N THR A 412 -17.44 13.23 38.32
CA THR A 412 -17.19 14.67 38.55
C THR A 412 -16.94 15.48 37.28
N VAL A 413 -17.52 15.05 36.15
CA VAL A 413 -17.39 15.81 34.89
C VAL A 413 -18.14 17.12 34.96
N ARG A 414 -17.46 18.19 34.54
CA ARG A 414 -18.12 19.47 34.29
C ARG A 414 -18.84 19.40 32.93
N ILE A 415 -20.10 18.99 32.97
CA ILE A 415 -20.97 19.06 31.80
C ILE A 415 -21.24 20.54 31.51
N SER A 416 -20.87 21.00 30.32
CA SER A 416 -21.03 22.39 29.89
C SER A 416 -21.77 22.49 28.57
N GLU A 417 -22.34 23.67 28.29
CA GLU A 417 -22.99 23.94 27.01
C GLU A 417 -21.99 23.83 25.84
N GLU A 418 -20.74 24.23 26.07
CA GLU A 418 -19.65 24.13 25.10
C GLU A 418 -19.35 22.67 24.73
N MET A 419 -19.32 21.77 25.72
CA MET A 419 -19.13 20.33 25.49
C MET A 419 -20.23 19.76 24.59
N ILE A 420 -21.49 20.13 24.84
CA ILE A 420 -22.64 19.66 24.04
C ILE A 420 -22.57 20.24 22.62
N ARG A 421 -22.24 21.52 22.46
CA ARG A 421 -22.06 22.14 21.12
C ARG A 421 -20.93 21.48 20.33
N SER A 422 -19.81 21.19 20.99
CA SER A 422 -18.67 20.48 20.39
C SER A 422 -19.08 19.07 19.93
N LEU A 423 -19.76 18.31 20.79
CA LEU A 423 -20.29 16.99 20.45
C LEU A 423 -21.29 17.02 19.31
N LEU A 424 -22.16 18.03 19.25
CA LEU A 424 -23.10 18.22 18.14
C LEU A 424 -22.36 18.45 16.82
N GLY A 425 -21.39 19.37 16.81
CA GLY A 425 -20.59 19.66 15.62
C GLY A 425 -19.72 18.48 15.17
N ASN A 426 -19.22 17.68 16.10
CA ASN A 426 -18.46 16.47 15.79
C ASN A 426 -19.37 15.37 15.25
N ARG A 427 -20.53 15.15 15.87
CA ARG A 427 -21.56 14.21 15.39
C ARG A 427 -21.93 14.50 13.93
N SER A 428 -22.27 15.74 13.60
CA SER A 428 -22.63 16.08 12.21
C SER A 428 -21.48 15.78 11.23
N ALA A 429 -20.23 16.07 11.60
CA ALA A 429 -19.07 15.74 10.76
C ALA A 429 -18.90 14.23 10.53
N PHE A 430 -19.10 13.39 11.56
CA PHE A 430 -19.02 11.93 11.39
C PHE A 430 -20.21 11.37 10.60
N GLU A 431 -21.41 11.90 10.79
CA GLU A 431 -22.62 11.50 10.04
C GLU A 431 -22.54 11.89 8.55
N GLU A 432 -21.83 12.97 8.20
CA GLU A 432 -21.53 13.36 6.82
C GLU A 432 -20.61 12.34 6.10
N LEU A 433 -19.70 11.69 6.83
CA LEU A 433 -18.84 10.63 6.28
C LEU A 433 -19.65 9.37 5.98
N ARG A 434 -20.41 8.88 6.97
CA ARG A 434 -21.29 7.73 6.83
C ARG A 434 -22.44 7.81 7.84
N PRO A 435 -23.70 7.62 7.42
CA PRO A 435 -24.83 7.58 8.35
C PRO A 435 -24.64 6.52 9.43
N GLY A 436 -24.84 6.89 10.70
CA GLY A 436 -24.70 6.02 11.88
C GLY A 436 -23.27 5.85 12.40
N LEU A 437 -22.27 6.45 11.75
CA LEU A 437 -20.85 6.28 12.11
C LEU A 437 -20.55 6.79 13.54
N PHE A 438 -21.21 7.86 13.97
CA PHE A 438 -20.99 8.41 15.31
C PHE A 438 -21.36 7.39 16.40
N THR A 439 -22.50 6.73 16.26
CA THR A 439 -22.97 5.73 17.22
C THR A 439 -22.06 4.51 17.24
N GLU A 440 -21.68 4.02 16.05
CA GLU A 440 -20.84 2.83 15.90
C GLU A 440 -19.42 3.01 16.47
N ILE A 441 -18.83 4.20 16.25
CA ILE A 441 -17.48 4.49 16.75
C ILE A 441 -17.51 4.73 18.26
N PHE A 442 -18.37 5.63 18.75
CA PHE A 442 -18.24 6.20 20.09
C PHE A 442 -19.22 5.63 21.12
N ILE A 443 -20.36 5.07 20.72
CA ILE A 443 -21.45 4.74 21.65
C ILE A 443 -21.59 3.23 21.87
N ASP A 444 -21.60 2.43 20.81
CA ASP A 444 -21.93 0.99 20.91
C ASP A 444 -20.99 0.25 21.87
N GLY A 445 -19.67 0.45 21.72
CA GLY A 445 -18.68 -0.16 22.61
C GLY A 445 -18.76 0.30 24.06
N ILE A 446 -19.23 1.52 24.32
CA ILE A 446 -19.44 2.02 25.68
C ILE A 446 -20.67 1.36 26.30
N LEU A 447 -21.77 1.24 25.56
CA LEU A 447 -23.00 0.60 26.04
C LEU A 447 -22.85 -0.91 26.26
N GLU A 448 -21.95 -1.56 25.52
CA GLU A 448 -21.57 -2.97 25.71
C GLU A 448 -20.57 -3.16 26.86
N ASN A 449 -19.90 -2.11 27.32
CA ASN A 449 -18.90 -2.21 28.39
C ASN A 449 -19.55 -2.64 29.71
N LYS A 450 -19.08 -3.76 30.27
CA LYS A 450 -19.56 -4.33 31.55
C LYS A 450 -19.32 -3.42 32.77
N TYR A 451 -18.43 -2.44 32.67
CA TYR A 451 -18.14 -1.46 33.71
C TYR A 451 -18.99 -0.19 33.60
N LEU A 452 -19.91 -0.10 32.62
CA LEU A 452 -20.80 1.05 32.50
C LEU A 452 -21.90 0.99 33.56
N GLY A 453 -21.79 1.84 34.58
CA GLY A 453 -22.80 1.98 35.62
C GLY A 453 -24.16 2.49 35.11
N ARG A 454 -25.20 2.34 35.94
CA ARG A 454 -26.58 2.74 35.60
C ARG A 454 -26.71 4.22 35.26
N TYR A 455 -26.05 5.10 36.01
CA TYR A 455 -26.10 6.55 35.77
C TYR A 455 -25.29 6.94 34.54
N GLY A 456 -24.11 6.36 34.32
CA GLY A 456 -23.35 6.47 33.08
C GLY A 456 -24.17 6.10 31.85
N ARG A 457 -24.85 4.94 31.88
CA ARG A 457 -25.76 4.49 30.82
C ARG A 457 -26.90 5.47 30.57
N ARG A 458 -27.53 6.00 31.64
CA ARG A 458 -28.57 7.05 31.52
C ARG A 458 -28.02 8.32 30.88
N LYS A 459 -26.85 8.80 31.30
CA LYS A 459 -26.20 10.01 30.75
C LYS A 459 -25.89 9.85 29.26
N VAL A 460 -25.28 8.73 28.86
CA VAL A 460 -24.95 8.46 27.44
C VAL A 460 -26.22 8.33 26.60
N THR A 461 -27.24 7.62 27.08
CA THR A 461 -28.51 7.46 26.35
C THR A 461 -29.24 8.80 26.19
N ALA A 462 -29.29 9.60 27.26
CA ALA A 462 -29.88 10.94 27.23
C ALA A 462 -29.10 11.88 26.29
N LEU A 463 -27.78 11.83 26.31
CA LEU A 463 -26.93 12.59 25.39
C LEU A 463 -27.25 12.24 23.93
N VAL A 464 -27.23 10.95 23.56
CA VAL A 464 -27.44 10.51 22.17
C VAL A 464 -28.84 10.88 21.68
N ALA A 465 -29.87 10.63 22.49
CA ALA A 465 -31.24 11.01 22.16
C ALA A 465 -31.39 12.55 22.07
N GLY A 466 -30.78 13.28 23.00
CA GLY A 466 -30.80 14.73 23.04
C GLY A 466 -30.12 15.37 21.84
N LEU A 467 -28.92 14.92 21.45
CA LEU A 467 -28.20 15.40 20.28
C LEU A 467 -29.05 15.23 19.01
N ARG A 468 -29.71 14.08 18.84
CA ARG A 468 -30.63 13.84 17.73
C ARG A 468 -31.83 14.79 17.75
N LEU A 469 -32.47 15.00 18.91
CA LEU A 469 -33.60 15.91 19.04
C LEU A 469 -33.21 17.38 18.79
N ILE A 470 -31.98 17.76 19.10
CA ILE A 470 -31.44 19.10 18.78
C ILE A 470 -31.28 19.26 17.26
N GLU A 471 -30.72 18.27 16.55
CA GLU A 471 -30.64 18.28 15.07
C GLU A 471 -32.03 18.36 14.41
N GLU A 472 -33.04 17.73 15.01
CA GLU A 472 -34.45 17.79 14.59
C GLU A 472 -35.15 19.12 14.97
N ASN A 473 -34.47 20.08 15.61
CA ASN A 473 -35.01 21.33 16.17
C ASN A 473 -36.13 21.13 17.21
N ARG A 474 -36.12 20.01 17.93
CA ARG A 474 -37.13 19.63 18.92
C ARG A 474 -36.69 19.83 20.38
N LEU A 475 -35.39 20.00 20.61
CA LEU A 475 -34.79 20.24 21.91
C LEU A 475 -33.73 21.33 21.77
N THR A 476 -33.50 22.12 22.83
CA THR A 476 -32.42 23.11 22.86
C THR A 476 -31.19 22.55 23.57
N VAL A 477 -30.01 23.09 23.27
CA VAL A 477 -28.76 22.71 23.95
C VAL A 477 -28.86 22.92 25.46
N ALA A 478 -29.49 24.02 25.91
CA ALA A 478 -29.72 24.30 27.32
C ALA A 478 -30.64 23.26 27.98
N ALA A 479 -31.69 22.82 27.30
CA ALA A 479 -32.59 21.80 27.84
C ALA A 479 -31.90 20.43 28.00
N LEU A 480 -31.05 20.04 27.06
CA LEU A 480 -30.23 18.82 27.19
C LEU A 480 -29.21 18.95 28.33
N LEU A 481 -28.58 20.12 28.48
CA LEU A 481 -27.68 20.38 29.59
C LEU A 481 -28.37 20.22 30.94
N ASP A 482 -29.57 20.77 31.09
CA ASP A 482 -30.38 20.65 32.31
C ASP A 482 -30.75 19.19 32.60
N GLU A 483 -31.09 18.41 31.58
CA GLU A 483 -31.37 16.97 31.72
C GLU A 483 -30.15 16.20 32.21
N LEU A 484 -28.99 16.42 31.60
CA LEU A 484 -27.74 15.76 32.00
C LEU A 484 -27.30 16.17 33.42
N LEU A 485 -27.42 17.45 33.77
CA LEU A 485 -27.14 17.95 35.12
C LEU A 485 -28.13 17.42 36.16
N ALA A 486 -29.39 17.18 35.78
CA ALA A 486 -30.36 16.55 36.67
C ALA A 486 -29.96 15.10 36.99
N ILE A 487 -29.51 14.33 35.98
CA ILE A 487 -29.00 12.97 36.18
C ILE A 487 -27.74 12.99 37.07
N ASP A 488 -26.83 13.94 36.85
CA ASP A 488 -25.61 14.10 37.66
C ASP A 488 -25.91 14.44 39.13
N ARG A 489 -26.87 15.34 39.39
CA ARG A 489 -27.33 15.65 40.75
C ARG A 489 -27.97 14.44 41.43
N GLU A 490 -28.77 13.67 40.68
CA GLU A 490 -29.40 12.44 41.17
C GLU A 490 -28.36 11.39 41.55
N GLU A 491 -27.33 11.20 40.72
CA GLU A 491 -26.21 10.28 40.98
C GLU A 491 -25.45 10.66 42.26
N ARG A 492 -25.04 11.93 42.40
CA ARG A 492 -24.35 12.42 43.61
C ARG A 492 -25.18 12.22 44.86
N LEU A 493 -26.49 12.48 44.78
CA LEU A 493 -27.41 12.25 45.89
C LEU A 493 -27.52 10.77 46.23
N ALA A 494 -27.59 9.89 45.23
CA ALA A 494 -27.68 8.45 45.44
C ALA A 494 -26.42 7.87 46.10
N ILE A 495 -25.22 8.32 45.68
CA ILE A 495 -23.94 7.92 46.28
C ILE A 495 -23.86 8.40 47.74
N ALA A 496 -24.17 9.68 47.98
CA ALA A 496 -24.20 10.21 49.34
C ALA A 496 -25.19 9.43 50.22
N LEU A 497 -26.39 9.18 49.70
CA LEU A 497 -27.42 8.45 50.41
C LEU A 497 -26.97 7.02 50.76
N LEU A 498 -26.37 6.30 49.81
CA LEU A 498 -25.86 4.95 50.03
C LEU A 498 -24.81 4.93 51.16
N ASN A 499 -23.84 5.84 51.13
CA ASN A 499 -22.80 5.93 52.15
C ASN A 499 -23.38 6.21 53.55
N HIS A 500 -24.29 7.19 53.65
CA HIS A 500 -24.91 7.56 54.92
C HIS A 500 -25.82 6.46 55.49
N VAL A 501 -26.60 5.78 54.63
CA VAL A 501 -27.45 4.66 55.06
C VAL A 501 -26.57 3.46 55.48
N ARG A 502 -25.50 3.15 54.73
CA ARG A 502 -24.55 2.07 55.06
C ARG A 502 -23.89 2.30 56.42
N ASP A 503 -23.38 3.51 56.66
CA ASP A 503 -22.79 3.88 57.95
C ASP A 503 -23.80 3.79 59.11
N ARG A 504 -25.05 4.18 58.87
CA ARG A 504 -26.09 4.12 59.89
C ARG A 504 -26.48 2.67 60.22
N ILE A 505 -26.62 1.81 59.22
CA ILE A 505 -26.90 0.38 59.40
C ILE A 505 -25.74 -0.28 60.17
N ARG A 506 -24.49 0.02 59.80
CA ARG A 506 -23.30 -0.53 60.47
C ARG A 506 -23.22 -0.15 61.95
N ASN A 507 -23.62 1.06 62.30
CA ASN A 507 -23.41 1.62 63.64
C ASN A 507 -24.63 1.52 64.58
N PHE A 508 -25.87 1.43 64.05
CA PHE A 508 -27.08 1.62 64.88
C PHE A 508 -28.23 0.63 64.65
N TYR A 509 -28.30 -0.10 63.52
CA TYR A 509 -29.47 -0.93 63.19
C TYR A 509 -29.11 -2.37 62.84
N SER A 510 -29.36 -3.30 63.77
CA SER A 510 -29.36 -4.75 63.48
C SER A 510 -30.63 -5.20 62.75
N ASN A 511 -31.73 -4.43 62.81
CA ASN A 511 -33.01 -4.75 62.16
C ASN A 511 -33.59 -3.50 61.46
N TYR A 512 -33.44 -3.44 60.13
CA TYR A 512 -34.11 -2.48 59.23
C TYR A 512 -35.18 -3.18 58.36
N ALA A 513 -35.68 -4.33 58.85
CA ALA A 513 -36.53 -5.25 58.09
C ALA A 513 -37.95 -4.72 57.89
N THR A 514 -38.47 -3.89 58.81
CA THR A 514 -39.85 -3.38 58.75
C THR A 514 -39.93 -2.03 58.02
N ARG A 515 -41.13 -1.71 57.51
CA ARG A 515 -41.39 -0.42 56.84
C ARG A 515 -41.30 0.77 57.80
N ASP A 516 -41.64 0.58 59.07
CA ASP A 516 -41.59 1.63 60.09
C ASP A 516 -40.14 1.97 60.47
N ASP A 517 -39.26 0.97 60.53
CA ASP A 517 -37.82 1.17 60.73
C ASP A 517 -37.20 1.95 59.56
N GLN A 518 -37.57 1.59 58.33
CA GLN A 518 -37.11 2.29 57.12
C GLN A 518 -37.63 3.73 57.07
N ALA A 519 -38.86 3.99 57.50
CA ALA A 519 -39.41 5.34 57.58
C ALA A 519 -38.70 6.21 58.63
N THR A 520 -38.32 5.62 59.75
CA THR A 520 -37.54 6.29 60.81
C THR A 520 -36.13 6.61 60.32
N MET A 521 -35.44 5.62 59.77
CA MET A 521 -34.10 5.79 59.19
C MET A 521 -34.09 6.85 58.08
N LYS A 522 -35.13 6.89 57.23
CA LYS A 522 -35.27 7.93 56.20
C LYS A 522 -35.33 9.33 56.80
N ARG A 523 -36.07 9.54 57.89
CA ARG A 523 -36.15 10.84 58.56
C ARG A 523 -34.80 11.24 59.14
N GLU A 524 -34.12 10.33 59.84
CA GLU A 524 -32.80 10.59 60.44
C GLU A 524 -31.74 10.93 59.38
N VAL A 525 -31.67 10.16 58.30
CA VAL A 525 -30.71 10.40 57.21
C VAL A 525 -31.04 11.71 56.50
N THR A 526 -32.32 12.05 56.34
CA THR A 526 -32.73 13.36 55.78
C THR A 526 -32.23 14.51 56.66
N GLU A 527 -32.33 14.39 57.99
CA GLU A 527 -31.84 15.43 58.91
C GLU A 527 -30.31 15.55 58.89
N ASP A 528 -29.57 14.44 58.83
CA ASP A 528 -28.09 14.48 58.76
C ASP A 528 -27.62 15.11 57.43
N LEU A 529 -28.22 14.72 56.31
CA LEU A 529 -27.91 15.30 55.00
C LEU A 529 -28.24 16.81 54.92
N ARG A 530 -29.32 17.25 55.58
CA ARG A 530 -29.66 18.69 55.71
C ARG A 530 -28.67 19.45 56.57
N LYS A 531 -28.27 18.90 57.73
CA LYS A 531 -27.27 19.51 58.62
C LYS A 531 -25.92 19.69 57.92
N ARG A 532 -25.54 18.74 57.07
CA ARG A 532 -24.33 18.79 56.23
C ARG A 532 -24.48 19.65 54.96
N LYS A 533 -25.64 20.26 54.74
CA LYS A 533 -25.98 21.10 53.56
C LYS A 533 -25.84 20.37 52.22
N ILE A 534 -26.01 19.04 52.21
CA ILE A 534 -25.97 18.21 50.99
C ILE A 534 -27.32 18.29 50.25
N ILE A 535 -28.42 18.41 51.00
CA ILE A 535 -29.78 18.59 50.46
C ILE A 535 -30.47 19.78 51.12
N THR A 536 -31.31 20.47 50.34
CA THR A 536 -32.25 21.49 50.84
C THR A 536 -33.60 20.87 51.19
N ASP A 537 -34.07 19.94 50.36
CA ASP A 537 -35.40 19.33 50.46
C ASP A 537 -35.36 17.91 51.03
N THR A 538 -36.50 17.23 51.06
CA THR A 538 -36.61 15.83 51.51
C THR A 538 -36.08 14.86 50.47
N ILE A 539 -35.47 13.76 50.90
CA ILE A 539 -34.98 12.70 50.01
C ILE A 539 -36.15 12.09 49.20
N PRO A 540 -36.06 12.01 47.86
CA PRO A 540 -37.06 11.34 47.03
C PRO A 540 -37.29 9.90 47.49
N ALA A 541 -38.56 9.49 47.66
CA ALA A 541 -38.90 8.16 48.15
C ALA A 541 -38.30 7.04 47.29
N ARG A 542 -38.38 7.21 45.97
CA ARG A 542 -37.79 6.29 45.00
C ARG A 542 -36.30 6.03 45.24
N LEU A 543 -35.50 7.08 45.43
CA LEU A 543 -34.04 6.93 45.64
C LEU A 543 -33.73 6.19 46.93
N PHE A 544 -34.47 6.50 48.00
CA PHE A 544 -34.31 5.81 49.28
C PHE A 544 -34.66 4.32 49.17
N ASP A 545 -35.79 3.99 48.55
CA ASP A 545 -36.21 2.60 48.36
C ASP A 545 -35.20 1.83 47.49
N GLU A 546 -34.69 2.45 46.41
CA GLU A 546 -33.61 1.89 45.58
C GLU A 546 -32.33 1.63 46.39
N THR A 547 -31.91 2.57 47.26
CA THR A 547 -30.76 2.38 48.15
C THR A 547 -30.95 1.21 49.12
N ILE A 548 -32.13 1.03 49.70
CA ILE A 548 -32.42 -0.11 50.58
C ILE A 548 -32.35 -1.43 49.83
N VAL A 549 -32.87 -1.49 48.60
CA VAL A 549 -32.77 -2.68 47.76
C VAL A 549 -31.30 -2.99 47.42
N THR A 550 -30.51 -1.96 47.11
CA THR A 550 -29.06 -2.10 46.87
C THR A 550 -28.34 -2.71 48.07
N ILE A 551 -28.59 -2.20 49.28
CA ILE A 551 -27.97 -2.71 50.52
C ILE A 551 -28.41 -4.16 50.81
N LYS A 552 -29.67 -4.51 50.53
CA LYS A 552 -30.14 -5.90 50.65
C LYS A 552 -29.43 -6.83 49.67
N LYS A 553 -29.21 -6.40 48.42
CA LYS A 553 -28.46 -7.17 47.42
C LYS A 553 -26.99 -7.33 47.83
N GLU A 554 -26.36 -6.27 48.34
CA GLU A 554 -25.01 -6.30 48.92
C GLU A 554 -24.92 -7.34 50.05
N ALA A 555 -25.86 -7.32 51.00
CA ALA A 555 -25.88 -8.28 52.10
C ALA A 555 -26.06 -9.73 51.62
N VAL A 556 -26.95 -9.98 50.65
CA VAL A 556 -27.12 -11.32 50.05
C VAL A 556 -25.84 -11.76 49.34
N TYR A 557 -25.19 -10.87 48.59
CA TYR A 557 -23.94 -11.17 47.91
C TYR A 557 -22.84 -11.52 48.91
N LEU A 558 -22.56 -10.65 49.88
CA LEU A 558 -21.47 -10.80 50.84
C LEU A 558 -21.66 -11.99 51.80
N HIS A 559 -22.89 -12.25 52.26
CA HIS A 559 -23.13 -13.28 53.28
C HIS A 559 -23.52 -14.64 52.71
N SER A 560 -24.06 -14.71 51.49
CA SER A 560 -24.53 -15.97 50.90
C SER A 560 -23.73 -16.39 49.67
N LEU A 561 -23.57 -15.51 48.68
CA LEU A 561 -23.02 -15.87 47.37
C LEU A 561 -21.49 -15.85 47.36
N LEU A 562 -20.86 -14.78 47.86
CA LEU A 562 -19.42 -14.60 47.85
C LEU A 562 -18.66 -15.73 48.57
N PRO A 563 -19.09 -16.21 49.76
CA PRO A 563 -18.45 -17.37 50.40
C PRO A 563 -18.54 -18.65 49.55
N GLN A 564 -19.64 -18.85 48.81
CA GLN A 564 -19.80 -19.99 47.91
C GLN A 564 -18.91 -19.86 46.67
N ILE A 565 -18.84 -18.66 46.09
CA ILE A 565 -17.97 -18.33 44.95
C ILE A 565 -16.51 -18.59 45.33
N ILE A 566 -16.06 -18.13 46.51
CA ILE A 566 -14.70 -18.35 47.01
C ILE A 566 -14.45 -19.84 47.25
N GLY A 567 -15.36 -20.53 47.94
CA GLY A 567 -15.19 -21.95 48.30
C GLY A 567 -15.15 -22.90 47.09
N LYS A 568 -15.88 -22.58 46.01
CA LYS A 568 -15.95 -23.40 44.80
C LYS A 568 -15.12 -22.85 43.63
N LYS A 569 -14.50 -21.68 43.78
CA LYS A 569 -13.91 -20.88 42.67
C LYS A 569 -14.88 -20.68 41.49
N ASP A 570 -16.15 -20.45 41.80
CA ASP A 570 -17.23 -20.42 40.79
C ASP A 570 -17.35 -19.03 40.15
N SER A 571 -16.57 -18.80 39.09
CA SER A 571 -16.62 -17.53 38.32
C SER A 571 -17.93 -17.34 37.57
N VAL A 572 -18.65 -18.43 37.25
CA VAL A 572 -19.93 -18.37 36.53
C VAL A 572 -21.01 -17.80 37.43
N LEU A 573 -21.10 -18.27 38.68
CA LEU A 573 -22.04 -17.74 39.67
C LEU A 573 -21.79 -16.25 39.97
N ARG A 574 -20.53 -15.82 39.92
CA ARG A 574 -20.17 -14.39 40.04
C ARG A 574 -20.69 -13.57 38.87
N GLU A 575 -20.43 -13.99 37.63
CA GLU A 575 -20.87 -13.25 36.45
C GLU A 575 -22.41 -13.24 36.35
N ASP A 576 -23.09 -14.34 36.69
CA ASP A 576 -24.57 -14.40 36.73
C ASP A 576 -25.17 -13.40 37.74
N PHE A 577 -24.56 -13.25 38.92
CA PHE A 577 -24.99 -12.22 39.87
C PHE A 577 -24.74 -10.81 39.33
N LEU A 578 -23.59 -10.55 38.72
CA LEU A 578 -23.28 -9.23 38.16
C LEU A 578 -24.26 -8.83 37.04
N GLU A 579 -24.61 -9.76 36.16
CA GLU A 579 -25.54 -9.52 35.05
C GLU A 579 -26.98 -9.28 35.53
N ASN A 580 -27.42 -9.96 36.60
CA ASN A 580 -28.82 -9.91 37.06
C ASN A 580 -29.07 -8.95 38.24
N SER A 581 -28.04 -8.60 39.03
CA SER A 581 -28.22 -7.79 40.24
C SER A 581 -28.48 -6.31 39.93
N GLY A 582 -28.01 -5.81 38.79
CA GLY A 582 -28.03 -4.39 38.45
C GLY A 582 -27.15 -3.52 39.35
N LEU A 583 -26.22 -4.15 40.11
CA LEU A 583 -25.16 -3.45 40.83
C LEU A 583 -24.01 -3.13 39.88
N ASP A 584 -23.34 -2.01 40.11
CA ASP A 584 -22.15 -1.65 39.33
C ASP A 584 -21.02 -2.67 39.59
N ARG A 585 -20.39 -3.15 38.52
CA ARG A 585 -19.28 -4.11 38.61
C ARG A 585 -18.13 -3.56 39.43
N PHE A 586 -17.78 -2.27 39.28
CA PHE A 586 -16.71 -1.65 40.06
C PHE A 586 -17.06 -1.66 41.55
N TYR A 587 -18.31 -1.35 41.87
CA TYR A 587 -18.80 -1.36 43.25
C TYR A 587 -18.74 -2.77 43.86
N VAL A 588 -19.17 -3.81 43.14
CA VAL A 588 -19.07 -5.20 43.62
C VAL A 588 -17.61 -5.63 43.77
N GLU A 589 -16.72 -5.21 42.87
CA GLU A 589 -15.29 -5.51 42.96
C GLU A 589 -14.62 -4.86 44.18
N GLU A 590 -15.03 -3.65 44.56
CA GLU A 590 -14.57 -3.03 45.81
C GLU A 590 -15.13 -3.75 47.04
N LEU A 591 -16.39 -4.19 47.02
CA LEU A 591 -16.98 -4.99 48.12
C LEU A 591 -16.25 -6.33 48.31
N GLU A 592 -15.91 -7.02 47.22
CA GLU A 592 -15.12 -8.25 47.25
C GLU A 592 -13.74 -8.01 47.88
N ARG A 593 -13.09 -6.92 47.48
CA ARG A 593 -11.77 -6.54 48.02
C ARG A 593 -11.86 -6.24 49.52
N GLU A 594 -12.83 -5.43 49.95
CA GLU A 594 -13.10 -5.13 51.36
C GLU A 594 -13.34 -6.44 52.15
N TYR A 595 -14.10 -7.39 51.59
CA TYR A 595 -14.35 -8.69 52.22
C TYR A 595 -13.06 -9.50 52.39
N PHE A 596 -12.21 -9.59 51.37
CA PHE A 596 -10.93 -10.29 51.45
C PHE A 596 -9.98 -9.65 52.48
N GLU A 597 -9.90 -8.32 52.50
CA GLU A 597 -9.09 -7.58 53.47
C GLU A 597 -9.58 -7.79 54.91
N LEU A 598 -10.89 -7.71 55.16
CA LEU A 598 -11.50 -7.92 56.48
C LEU A 598 -11.31 -9.35 57.01
N ASN A 599 -11.36 -10.35 56.12
CA ASN A 599 -11.24 -11.76 56.47
C ASN A 599 -9.80 -12.30 56.34
N ARG A 600 -8.82 -11.44 55.99
CA ARG A 600 -7.40 -11.80 55.78
C ARG A 600 -7.20 -12.93 54.77
N LEU A 601 -7.98 -12.92 53.70
CA LEU A 601 -7.88 -13.87 52.59
C LEU A 601 -6.86 -13.37 51.56
N ASP A 602 -6.31 -14.29 50.76
CA ASP A 602 -5.31 -13.97 49.74
C ASP A 602 -5.94 -13.30 48.52
N LEU A 603 -5.51 -12.07 48.22
CA LEU A 603 -6.00 -11.28 47.08
C LEU A 603 -5.68 -11.94 45.73
N GLU A 604 -4.65 -12.78 45.64
CA GLU A 604 -4.34 -13.49 44.40
C GLU A 604 -5.45 -14.47 44.00
N GLN A 605 -6.12 -15.09 44.98
CA GLN A 605 -7.28 -15.95 44.74
C GLN A 605 -8.47 -15.15 44.16
N LEU A 606 -8.67 -13.92 44.63
CA LEU A 606 -9.69 -13.02 44.09
C LEU A 606 -9.40 -12.66 42.62
N TYR A 607 -8.13 -12.41 42.27
CA TYR A 607 -7.73 -12.17 40.88
C TYR A 607 -7.98 -13.38 39.97
N GLN A 608 -7.73 -14.61 40.43
CA GLN A 608 -7.99 -15.82 39.66
C GLN A 608 -9.49 -16.01 39.38
N ILE A 609 -10.33 -15.82 40.41
CA ILE A 609 -11.80 -15.87 40.28
C ILE A 609 -12.29 -14.83 39.27
N ARG A 610 -11.76 -13.60 39.32
CA ARG A 610 -12.12 -12.52 38.39
C ARG A 610 -11.74 -12.81 36.94
N LYS A 611 -10.61 -13.48 36.71
CA LYS A 611 -10.14 -13.86 35.37
C LYS A 611 -10.77 -15.15 34.84
N GLY A 612 -11.51 -15.89 35.66
CA GLY A 612 -12.02 -17.21 35.32
C GLY A 612 -10.92 -18.25 35.09
N LEU A 613 -9.73 -18.01 35.65
CA LEU A 613 -8.60 -18.92 35.57
C LEU A 613 -8.71 -19.87 36.77
N SER A 614 -9.06 -21.13 36.51
CA SER A 614 -9.31 -22.17 37.53
C SER A 614 -8.03 -22.65 38.22
#